data_AF-A0A0L7LNI3-F1
#
_entry.id   AF-A0A0L7LNI3-F1
#
_cell.length_a   1.000
_cell.length_b   1.000
_cell.length_c   1.000
_cell.angle_alpha   90.00
_cell.angle_beta   90.00
_cell.angle_gamma   90.00
#
_symmetry.space_group_name_H-M   'P 1'
#
loop_
_entity.id
_entity.type
_entity.pdbx_description
1 polymer ?
#
loop_
_entity_poly.entity_id
_entity_poly.type
_entity_poly.pdbx_seq_one_letter_code
_entity_poly.pdbx_strand_id
1 'polypeptide(L)'
;MYLERPRLQLHGCYISKTSYLRHGETGFQDQFYRPWFLVQYYRYLRFFPEGLVMMLTTPDEPGVSVGQLKSRNMKPGQGAMIGHYRLRGDKVMIVMKKNNAEKKSTQVGNSRFRSRRREPEPQDREQTFHIVSSVCKSAYLLMRWQVQWTGSKHSTL
;
A
#
# COMPACT_ATOMS: atom_id res chain seq x y z
N MET A 1 0.39 35.57 -4.52
CA MET A 1 1.22 34.41 -4.95
C MET A 1 0.97 33.19 -4.03
N TYR A 2 -0.15 32.50 -4.19
CA TYR A 2 -0.51 31.27 -3.42
C TYR A 2 -0.75 30.04 -4.32
N LEU A 3 -0.86 30.27 -5.63
CA LEU A 3 -1.17 29.29 -6.69
C LEU A 3 0.04 28.43 -7.09
N GLU A 4 1.25 28.83 -6.71
CA GLU A 4 2.50 28.14 -7.06
C GLU A 4 2.98 27.19 -5.97
N ARG A 5 2.45 27.31 -4.75
CA ARG A 5 2.83 26.41 -3.65
C ARG A 5 2.21 25.03 -3.89
N PRO A 6 3.01 23.95 -3.93
CA PRO A 6 2.51 22.58 -4.05
C PRO A 6 1.59 22.23 -2.88
N ARG A 7 0.47 21.59 -3.19
CA ARG A 7 -0.54 21.18 -2.20
C ARG A 7 -0.94 19.72 -2.41
N LEU A 8 -1.06 19.01 -1.31
CA LEU A 8 -1.69 17.70 -1.29
C LEU A 8 -3.21 17.84 -1.32
N GLN A 9 -3.87 16.97 -2.08
CA GLN A 9 -5.31 16.85 -2.10
C GLN A 9 -5.77 15.98 -0.92
N LEU A 10 -6.30 16.62 0.12
CA LEU A 10 -6.77 15.96 1.34
C LEU A 10 -8.20 15.40 1.23
N HIS A 11 -9.01 15.97 0.34
CA HIS A 11 -10.39 15.55 0.10
C HIS A 11 -10.53 14.46 -0.97
N GLY A 12 -9.42 13.84 -1.40
CA GLY A 12 -9.40 12.88 -2.49
C GLY A 12 -8.48 11.71 -2.24
N CYS A 13 -8.33 10.87 -3.25
CA CYS A 13 -7.42 9.75 -3.27
C CYS A 13 -6.55 9.81 -4.53
N TYR A 14 -5.25 9.63 -4.35
CA TYR A 14 -4.31 9.45 -5.43
C TYR A 14 -4.31 7.98 -5.85
N ILE A 15 -4.42 7.74 -7.15
CA ILE A 15 -4.52 6.40 -7.72
C ILE A 15 -3.36 6.23 -8.69
N SER A 16 -2.55 5.19 -8.47
CA SER A 16 -1.53 4.75 -9.40
C SER A 16 -1.93 3.38 -9.94
N LYS A 17 -2.13 3.29 -11.26
CA LYS A 17 -2.33 2.03 -11.97
C LYS A 17 -0.96 1.49 -12.39
N THR A 18 -0.63 0.26 -12.02
CA THR A 18 0.60 -0.40 -12.41
C THR A 18 0.27 -1.77 -12.98
N SER A 19 0.92 -2.14 -14.07
CA SER A 19 0.84 -3.48 -14.65
C SER A 19 2.23 -4.04 -14.88
N TYR A 20 2.37 -5.36 -14.74
CA TYR A 20 3.58 -6.08 -15.06
C TYR A 20 3.24 -7.45 -15.65
N LEU A 21 4.18 -7.97 -16.43
CA LEU A 21 4.09 -9.31 -16.98
C LEU A 21 4.73 -10.30 -16.00
N ARG A 22 4.00 -11.35 -15.67
CA ARG A 22 4.45 -12.46 -14.82
C ARG A 22 4.44 -13.75 -15.63
N HIS A 23 5.50 -14.53 -15.54
CA HIS A 23 5.49 -15.90 -16.07
C HIS A 23 4.54 -16.78 -15.27
N GLY A 24 3.72 -17.56 -15.97
CA GLY A 24 2.94 -18.61 -15.36
C GLY A 24 3.78 -19.84 -15.00
N GLU A 25 3.18 -20.74 -14.23
CA GLU A 25 3.84 -21.98 -13.85
C GLU A 25 3.98 -22.90 -15.07
N THR A 26 5.17 -23.44 -15.27
CA THR A 26 5.43 -24.43 -16.32
C THR A 26 4.78 -25.74 -15.92
N GLY A 27 3.91 -26.27 -16.78
CA GLY A 27 3.30 -27.58 -16.56
C GLY A 27 4.35 -28.69 -16.52
N PHE A 28 4.14 -29.71 -15.67
CA PHE A 28 5.09 -30.81 -15.51
C PHE A 28 5.28 -31.66 -16.78
N GLN A 29 4.27 -31.69 -17.66
CA GLN A 29 4.26 -32.51 -18.89
C GLN A 29 4.45 -31.71 -20.19
N ASP A 30 4.15 -30.41 -20.20
CA ASP A 30 4.19 -29.59 -21.41
C ASP A 30 5.28 -28.51 -21.30
N GLN A 31 6.46 -28.82 -21.86
CA GLN A 31 7.63 -27.92 -21.86
C GLN A 31 7.51 -26.75 -22.85
N PHE A 32 6.54 -26.81 -23.77
CA PHE A 32 6.30 -25.77 -24.78
C PHE A 32 5.23 -24.77 -24.34
N TYR A 33 4.38 -25.14 -23.38
CA TYR A 33 3.41 -24.23 -22.80
C TYR A 33 4.06 -23.25 -21.81
N ARG A 34 4.26 -22.01 -22.26
CA ARG A 34 4.84 -20.90 -21.47
C ARG A 34 3.84 -19.75 -21.32
N PRO A 35 2.84 -19.88 -20.42
CA PRO A 35 1.84 -18.83 -20.22
C PRO A 35 2.47 -17.56 -19.65
N TRP A 36 1.97 -16.42 -20.09
CA TRP A 36 2.29 -15.10 -19.53
C TRP A 36 1.02 -14.46 -19.00
N PHE A 37 1.09 -13.91 -17.79
CA PHE A 37 -0.01 -13.20 -17.15
C PHE A 37 0.29 -11.71 -17.12
N LEU A 38 -0.64 -10.91 -17.66
CA LEU A 38 -0.65 -9.47 -17.44
C LEU A 38 -1.31 -9.20 -16.09
N VAL A 39 -0.50 -8.96 -15.06
CA VAL A 39 -0.99 -8.62 -13.73
C VAL A 39 -1.14 -7.11 -13.65
N GLN A 40 -2.33 -6.66 -13.25
CA GLN A 40 -2.63 -5.25 -13.05
C GLN A 40 -3.09 -5.03 -11.61
N TYR A 41 -2.59 -3.97 -10.98
CA TYR A 41 -3.06 -3.53 -9.68
C TYR A 41 -3.08 -2.02 -9.56
N TYR A 42 -3.81 -1.56 -8.56
CA TYR A 42 -3.97 -0.17 -8.20
C TYR A 42 -3.35 0.08 -6.83
N ARG A 43 -2.56 1.15 -6.72
CA ARG A 43 -2.07 1.68 -5.46
C ARG A 43 -2.80 2.99 -5.16
N TYR A 44 -3.56 2.97 -4.07
CA TYR A 44 -4.34 4.08 -3.59
C TYR A 44 -3.62 4.75 -2.42
N LEU A 45 -3.53 6.08 -2.44
CA LEU A 45 -2.98 6.91 -1.36
C LEU A 45 -4.01 7.97 -0.96
N ARG A 46 -4.33 8.06 0.33
CA ARG A 46 -5.22 9.09 0.86
C ARG A 46 -4.55 9.85 2.00
N PHE A 47 -4.48 11.16 1.87
CA PHE A 47 -3.90 12.06 2.85
C PHE A 47 -4.98 12.69 3.71
N PHE A 48 -4.71 12.83 5.00
CA PHE A 48 -5.59 13.49 5.97
C PHE A 48 -4.92 14.75 6.52
N PRO A 49 -5.71 15.76 6.94
CA PRO A 49 -5.16 17.03 7.45
C PRO A 49 -4.27 16.87 8.69
N GLU A 50 -4.44 15.80 9.45
CA GLU A 50 -3.65 15.49 10.67
C GLU A 50 -2.21 15.02 10.38
N GLY A 51 -1.80 14.93 9.11
CA GLY A 51 -0.50 14.35 8.75
C GLY A 51 -0.52 12.81 8.65
N LEU A 52 -1.69 12.20 8.57
CA LEU A 52 -1.87 10.77 8.36
C LEU A 52 -2.05 10.43 6.89
N VAL A 53 -1.59 9.24 6.51
CA VAL A 53 -1.75 8.72 5.15
C VAL A 53 -2.13 7.25 5.21
N MET A 54 -3.06 6.87 4.34
CA MET A 54 -3.48 5.49 4.16
C MET A 54 -3.05 5.02 2.78
N MET A 55 -2.57 3.78 2.70
CA MET A 55 -2.21 3.12 1.45
C MET A 55 -2.94 1.79 1.33
N LEU A 56 -3.57 1.55 0.18
CA LEU A 56 -4.12 0.26 -0.19
C LEU A 56 -3.55 -0.15 -1.54
N THR A 57 -3.07 -1.39 -1.65
CA THR A 57 -2.66 -1.99 -2.93
C THR A 57 -3.60 -3.15 -3.21
N THR A 58 -4.44 -3.04 -4.23
CA THR A 58 -5.43 -4.05 -4.60
C THR A 58 -5.57 -4.12 -6.13
N PRO A 59 -5.87 -5.29 -6.72
CA PRO A 59 -6.31 -5.38 -8.11
C PRO A 59 -7.68 -4.73 -8.35
N ASP A 60 -8.45 -4.44 -7.30
CA ASP A 60 -9.81 -3.91 -7.42
C ASP A 60 -9.86 -2.49 -8.02
N GLU A 61 -10.80 -2.29 -8.94
CA GLU A 61 -11.05 -1.01 -9.60
C GLU A 61 -11.45 0.11 -8.61
N PRO A 62 -11.22 1.39 -8.96
CA PRO A 62 -11.43 2.51 -8.04
C PRO A 62 -12.83 2.62 -7.43
N GLY A 63 -13.86 2.19 -8.16
CA GLY A 63 -15.25 2.26 -7.71
C GLY A 63 -15.50 1.54 -6.38
N VAL A 64 -14.81 0.41 -6.16
CA VAL A 64 -14.95 -0.40 -4.94
C VAL A 64 -13.93 0.01 -3.88
N SER A 65 -12.71 0.33 -4.31
CA SER A 65 -11.56 0.55 -3.43
C SER A 65 -11.55 1.91 -2.73
N VAL A 66 -11.98 2.98 -3.42
CA VAL A 66 -11.92 4.35 -2.87
C VAL A 66 -12.82 4.52 -1.64
N GLY A 67 -13.95 3.79 -1.60
CA GLY A 67 -14.87 3.78 -0.47
C GLY A 67 -14.23 3.24 0.81
N GLN A 68 -13.38 2.21 0.68
CA GLN A 68 -12.70 1.57 1.82
C GLN A 68 -11.72 2.51 2.52
N LEU A 69 -11.15 3.46 1.78
CA LEU A 69 -10.23 4.47 2.30
C LEU A 69 -10.94 5.71 2.85
N LYS A 70 -12.29 5.76 2.89
CA LYS A 70 -13.02 6.92 3.44
C LYS A 70 -12.90 7.04 4.95
N SER A 71 -13.01 5.92 5.65
CA SER A 71 -12.90 5.88 7.10
C SER A 71 -11.44 5.71 7.51
N ARG A 72 -11.04 6.43 8.56
CA ARG A 72 -9.75 6.23 9.22
C ARG A 72 -9.69 4.87 9.94
N ASN A 73 -10.85 4.38 10.37
CA ASN A 73 -10.99 3.09 11.03
C ASN A 73 -11.21 2.03 9.95
N MET A 74 -10.11 1.46 9.45
CA MET A 74 -10.19 0.32 8.55
C MET A 74 -10.50 -0.95 9.32
N LYS A 75 -11.25 -1.84 8.68
CA LYS A 75 -11.50 -3.15 9.24
C LYS A 75 -10.18 -3.94 9.23
N PRO A 76 -9.84 -4.66 10.31
CA PRO A 76 -8.71 -5.59 10.30
C PRO A 76 -8.84 -6.57 9.14
N GLY A 77 -7.75 -6.83 8.41
CA GLY A 77 -7.73 -7.77 7.28
C GLY A 77 -7.96 -7.18 5.88
N GLN A 78 -8.15 -5.86 5.76
CA GLN A 78 -8.27 -5.18 4.45
C GLN A 78 -6.90 -4.88 3.79
N GLY A 79 -5.78 -5.34 4.35
CA GLY A 79 -4.44 -5.22 3.74
C GLY A 79 -3.89 -3.80 3.56
N ALA A 80 -4.62 -2.78 4.00
CA ALA A 80 -4.17 -1.40 3.91
C ALA A 80 -3.24 -1.04 5.07
N MET A 81 -2.28 -0.18 4.75
CA MET A 81 -1.31 0.33 5.70
C MET A 81 -1.67 1.76 6.09
N ILE A 82 -1.42 2.11 7.35
CA ILE A 82 -1.55 3.46 7.86
C ILE A 82 -0.15 3.97 8.22
N GLY A 83 0.09 5.24 7.95
CA GLY A 83 1.33 5.89 8.27
C GLY A 83 1.17 7.40 8.43
N HIS A 84 2.31 8.07 8.49
CA HIS A 84 2.39 9.52 8.59
C HIS A 84 3.05 10.09 7.34
N TYR A 85 2.70 11.33 7.00
CA TYR A 85 3.35 12.06 5.93
C TYR A 85 3.79 13.45 6.38
N ARG A 86 4.77 14.00 5.66
CA ARG A 86 5.20 15.39 5.79
C ARG A 86 5.51 15.97 4.42
N LEU A 87 4.94 17.14 4.14
CA LEU A 87 5.25 17.93 2.96
C LEU A 87 6.37 18.94 3.30
N ARG A 88 7.44 18.94 2.50
CA ARG A 88 8.56 19.88 2.57
C ARG A 88 8.85 20.41 1.17
N GLY A 89 8.53 21.68 0.93
CA GLY A 89 8.56 22.23 -0.43
C GLY A 89 7.60 21.44 -1.32
N ASP A 90 8.14 20.87 -2.39
CA ASP A 90 7.46 19.99 -3.35
C ASP A 90 7.56 18.50 -3.02
N LYS A 91 8.32 18.10 -1.99
CA LYS A 91 8.51 16.69 -1.63
C LYS A 91 7.59 16.25 -0.51
N VAL A 92 6.95 15.11 -0.71
CA VAL A 92 6.13 14.40 0.26
C VAL A 92 6.90 13.18 0.72
N MET A 93 7.19 13.16 2.01
CA MET A 93 7.79 12.03 2.70
C MET A 93 6.67 11.26 3.39
N ILE A 94 6.59 9.96 3.17
CA ILE A 94 5.60 9.07 3.75
C ILE A 94 6.34 7.97 4.51
N VAL A 95 5.93 7.71 5.74
CA VAL A 95 6.45 6.63 6.58
C VAL A 95 5.29 5.76 7.01
N MET A 96 5.31 4.50 6.56
CA MET A 96 4.25 3.51 6.81
C MET A 96 4.82 2.37 7.64
N LYS A 97 4.03 1.85 8.58
CA LYS A 97 4.34 0.60 9.28
C LYS A 97 3.35 -0.48 8.81
N LYS A 98 3.86 -1.62 8.38
CA LYS A 98 3.02 -2.78 8.09
C LYS A 98 2.90 -3.61 9.35
N ASN A 99 1.68 -3.70 9.87
CA ASN A 99 1.38 -4.57 11.00
C ASN A 99 1.14 -6.00 10.46
N ASN A 100 1.95 -6.97 10.89
CA ASN A 100 1.89 -8.35 10.40
C ASN A 100 0.80 -9.21 11.09
N ALA A 101 -0.11 -8.56 11.82
CA ALA A 101 -1.14 -9.21 12.64
C ALA A 101 -2.16 -10.06 11.86
N GLU A 102 -2.15 -10.04 10.52
CA GLU A 102 -3.05 -10.84 9.67
C GLU A 102 -2.81 -12.36 9.75
N LYS A 103 -1.79 -12.83 10.48
CA LYS A 103 -1.57 -14.27 10.69
C LYS A 103 -2.26 -14.88 11.92
N LYS A 104 -3.03 -14.13 12.73
CA LYS A 104 -3.61 -14.66 13.99
C LYS A 104 -5.04 -15.21 13.91
N SER A 105 -5.70 -15.29 12.75
CA SER A 105 -7.10 -15.75 12.69
C SER A 105 -7.35 -16.91 11.73
N THR A 106 -6.72 -18.08 11.96
CA THR A 106 -7.34 -19.39 11.65
C THR A 106 -6.67 -20.52 12.46
N GLN A 107 -6.95 -20.60 13.77
CA GLN A 107 -6.82 -21.87 14.50
C GLN A 107 -8.13 -22.16 15.21
N VAL A 108 -9.10 -22.68 14.45
CA VAL A 108 -10.17 -23.50 15.02
C VAL A 108 -9.63 -24.93 15.06
N GLY A 109 -9.03 -25.32 16.17
CA GLY A 109 -8.44 -26.65 16.35
C GLY A 109 -8.18 -26.96 17.83
N ASN A 110 -9.05 -27.77 18.41
CA ASN A 110 -9.10 -28.22 19.81
C ASN A 110 -7.78 -28.22 20.61
N SER A 111 -7.72 -27.37 21.64
CA SER A 111 -6.57 -27.14 22.52
C SER A 111 -6.43 -28.14 23.68
N ARG A 112 -6.28 -29.46 23.42
CA ARG A 112 -6.05 -30.42 24.53
C ARG A 112 -4.72 -31.18 24.51
N PHE A 113 -3.87 -31.01 23.50
CA PHE A 113 -2.63 -31.81 23.38
C PHE A 113 -1.36 -31.03 23.00
N ARG A 114 -1.27 -29.72 23.26
CA ARG A 114 -0.02 -28.96 23.07
C ARG A 114 0.42 -28.23 24.33
N SER A 115 0.59 -28.97 25.41
CA SER A 115 1.47 -28.53 26.50
C SER A 115 2.88 -29.06 26.20
N ARG A 116 3.88 -28.15 26.24
CA ARG A 116 5.34 -28.38 26.10
C ARG A 116 5.99 -28.40 24.71
N ARG A 117 5.66 -27.44 23.85
CA ARG A 117 6.68 -26.81 22.99
C ARG A 117 6.42 -25.31 22.98
N ARG A 118 7.16 -24.56 23.81
CA ARG A 118 7.30 -23.11 23.59
C ARG A 118 8.16 -22.96 22.34
N GLU A 119 7.53 -22.85 21.18
CA GLU A 119 8.23 -22.27 20.04
C GLU A 119 8.58 -20.82 20.37
N PRO A 120 9.76 -20.32 19.96
CA PRO A 120 10.07 -18.92 20.10
C PRO A 120 9.01 -18.11 19.36
N GLU A 121 8.39 -17.15 20.05
CA GLU A 121 7.51 -16.15 19.44
C GLU A 121 8.19 -15.64 18.16
N PRO A 122 7.53 -15.70 16.98
CA PRO A 122 8.10 -15.10 15.79
C PRO A 122 8.24 -13.61 16.09
N GLN A 123 9.49 -13.18 16.19
CA GLN A 123 9.87 -11.78 16.40
C GLN A 123 9.14 -10.97 15.34
N ASP A 124 8.08 -10.24 15.74
CA ASP A 124 7.24 -9.48 14.84
C ASP A 124 8.13 -8.46 14.13
N ARG A 125 8.53 -8.79 12.90
CA ARG A 125 9.37 -7.93 12.08
C ARG A 125 8.53 -6.72 11.70
N GLU A 126 8.62 -5.65 12.48
CA GLU A 126 8.02 -4.35 12.15
C GLU A 126 8.62 -3.87 10.84
N GLN A 127 7.86 -4.00 9.75
CA GLN A 127 8.31 -3.57 8.43
C GLN A 127 7.95 -2.09 8.24
N THR A 128 8.96 -1.23 8.15
CA THR A 128 8.78 0.20 7.88
C THR A 128 9.09 0.51 6.41
N PHE A 129 8.20 1.26 5.76
CA PHE A 129 8.37 1.70 4.38
C PHE A 129 8.50 3.22 4.34
N HIS A 130 9.62 3.69 3.78
CA HIS A 130 9.82 5.10 3.47
C HIS A 130 9.52 5.32 2.00
N ILE A 131 8.57 6.20 1.71
CA ILE A 131 8.18 6.55 0.35
C ILE A 131 8.41 8.05 0.17
N VAL A 132 9.05 8.39 -0.94
CA VAL A 132 9.25 9.78 -1.37
C VAL A 132 8.49 10.01 -2.65
N SER A 133 7.78 11.13 -2.70
CA SER A 133 7.07 11.54 -3.91
C SER A 133 7.16 13.05 -4.08
N SER A 134 7.23 13.54 -5.31
CA SER A 134 7.16 14.97 -5.62
C SER A 134 5.73 15.36 -5.98
N VAL A 135 5.31 16.57 -5.61
CA VAL A 135 4.02 17.15 -5.94
C VAL A 135 4.23 18.15 -7.06
N CYS A 136 3.69 17.82 -8.23
CA CYS A 136 3.80 18.66 -9.42
C CYS A 136 2.40 19.09 -9.88
N LYS A 137 2.32 20.21 -10.61
CA LYS A 137 1.08 20.55 -11.32
C LYS A 137 0.89 19.56 -12.45
N SER A 138 -0.33 19.09 -12.65
CA SER A 138 -0.69 18.34 -13.84
C SER A 138 -0.48 19.21 -15.07
N ALA A 139 0.30 18.72 -16.03
CA ALA A 139 0.49 19.39 -17.32
C ALA A 139 -0.79 19.38 -18.17
N TYR A 140 -1.72 18.45 -17.90
CA TYR A 140 -2.91 18.19 -18.72
C TYR A 140 -4.21 18.71 -18.11
N LEU A 141 -4.26 18.90 -16.79
CA LEU A 141 -5.44 19.40 -16.07
C LEU A 141 -5.02 20.61 -15.24
N LEU A 142 -5.25 21.81 -15.80
CA LEU A 142 -5.04 23.07 -15.09
C LEU A 142 -5.67 22.98 -13.69
N MET A 143 -4.86 23.28 -12.66
CA MET A 143 -5.20 23.30 -11.23
C MET A 143 -5.26 21.98 -10.45
N ARG A 144 -4.97 20.81 -11.04
CA ARG A 144 -4.87 19.55 -10.28
C ARG A 144 -3.42 19.19 -9.95
N TRP A 145 -3.13 18.98 -8.67
CA TRP A 145 -1.81 18.53 -8.20
C TRP A 145 -1.69 17.02 -8.30
N GLN A 146 -0.61 16.53 -8.89
CA GLN A 146 -0.30 15.11 -9.02
C GLN A 146 0.87 14.76 -8.11
N VAL A 147 0.88 13.52 -7.63
CA VAL A 147 1.98 12.97 -6.83
C VAL A 147 2.76 12.01 -7.72
N GLN A 148 4.02 12.33 -7.98
CA GLN A 148 4.93 11.50 -8.75
C GLN A 148 5.84 10.74 -7.80
N TRP A 149 5.89 9.42 -7.95
CA TRP A 149 6.72 8.57 -7.11
C TRP A 149 8.20 8.74 -7.49
N THR A 150 9.06 9.09 -6.53
CA THR A 150 10.49 9.37 -6.80
C THR A 150 11.42 8.36 -6.16
N GLY A 151 10.96 7.57 -5.19
CA GLY A 151 11.70 6.41 -4.67
C GLY A 151 11.13 5.84 -3.38
N SER A 152 11.60 4.66 -2.99
CA SER A 152 11.37 4.09 -1.66
C SER A 152 12.64 3.50 -1.05
N LYS A 153 12.69 3.49 0.28
CA LYS A 153 13.65 2.71 1.06
C LYS A 153 12.87 1.81 2.01
N HIS A 154 13.29 0.56 2.10
CA HIS A 154 12.75 -0.41 3.04
C HIS A 154 13.81 -0.68 4.11
N SER A 155 13.41 -0.59 5.37
CA SER A 155 14.21 -1.03 6.52
C SER A 155 13.45 -2.11 7.28
N THR A 156 14.21 -3.09 7.77
CA THR A 156 13.74 -4.15 8.67
C THR A 156 14.58 -4.01 9.93
N LEU A 157 13.93 -3.77 11.07
CA LEU A 157 14.59 -3.76 12.38
C LEU A 157 14.49 -5.15 13.01
#